data_AF-A0AAD9QAR4-F1
#
_entry.id   AF-A0AAD9QAR4-F1
#
_cell.length_a   1.000
_cell.length_b   1.000
_cell.length_c   1.000
_cell.angle_alpha   90.00
_cell.angle_beta   90.00
_cell.angle_gamma   90.00
#
_symmetry.space_group_name_H-M   'P 1'
#
loop_
_entity.id
_entity.type
_entity.pdbx_description
1 polymer ?
#
loop_
_entity_poly.entity_id
_entity_poly.type
_entity_poly.pdbx_seq_one_letter_code
_entity_poly.pdbx_strand_id
1 'polypeptide(L)'
;MADPASTRRPYKACNSERTKTTGIVVASLEELKEKASFKLAIEPENCRVFIEQDGTEVDDNEYFGFLDDQTKFMIVADGEEWTLGSQNATLHSQGSYGIFNASLERNESVEIDGTDAGKTVDSISPDLLLRIKNDPAFFISFSDESLQDVINFDGGEFAIALGESAAEAEHKQEACQHELDRRTEFREATQLLKLLEKAQKSEITVGNKRQRTAPEQ
;
A
#
# COMPACT_ATOMS: atom_id res chain seq x y z
N MET A 1 32.08 -12.96 34.44
CA MET A 1 31.52 -13.42 33.16
C MET A 1 30.05 -13.62 33.40
N ALA A 2 29.21 -12.73 32.86
CA ALA A 2 27.75 -12.82 33.01
C ALA A 2 27.20 -13.65 31.85
N ASP A 3 26.43 -14.67 32.15
CA ASP A 3 25.75 -15.54 31.18
C ASP A 3 24.92 -14.70 30.19
N PRO A 4 25.04 -14.91 28.86
CA PRO A 4 24.29 -14.15 27.84
C PRO A 4 22.84 -14.62 27.70
N ALA A 5 22.24 -15.13 28.78
CA ALA A 5 20.90 -15.70 28.78
C ALA A 5 19.88 -14.67 29.30
N SER A 6 19.09 -14.14 28.36
CA SER A 6 17.74 -13.60 28.60
C SER A 6 17.64 -12.31 29.43
N THR A 7 18.00 -11.17 28.83
CA THR A 7 17.47 -9.88 29.31
C THR A 7 15.97 -9.83 29.04
N ARG A 8 15.15 -9.90 30.10
CA ARG A 8 13.70 -9.79 30.00
C ARG A 8 13.31 -8.38 29.59
N ARG A 9 12.61 -8.25 28.46
CA ARG A 9 12.22 -6.97 27.87
C ARG A 9 10.71 -6.77 28.00
N PRO A 10 10.26 -5.55 28.29
CA PRO A 10 8.84 -5.24 28.37
C PRO A 10 8.27 -5.01 26.97
N TYR A 11 7.29 -5.81 26.58
CA TYR A 11 6.56 -5.70 25.32
C TYR A 11 5.07 -5.44 25.58
N LYS A 12 4.32 -5.13 24.54
CA LYS A 12 2.87 -4.95 24.58
C LYS A 12 2.24 -6.00 23.67
N ALA A 13 1.19 -6.67 24.12
CA ALA A 13 0.43 -7.63 23.32
C ALA A 13 -1.06 -7.24 23.33
N CYS A 14 -1.73 -7.26 22.19
CA CYS A 14 -3.16 -7.01 22.05
C CYS A 14 -3.90 -8.14 21.33
N ASN A 15 -5.23 -8.17 21.48
CA ASN A 15 -6.09 -9.09 20.73
C ASN A 15 -6.24 -8.64 19.27
N SER A 16 -6.74 -9.54 18.40
CA SER A 16 -7.16 -9.27 17.02
C SER A 16 -8.03 -8.00 16.91
N GLU A 17 -9.00 -7.83 17.82
CA GLU A 17 -9.89 -6.66 17.86
C GLU A 17 -9.27 -5.38 18.45
N ARG A 18 -7.99 -5.41 18.88
CA ARG A 18 -7.29 -4.30 19.57
C ARG A 18 -8.02 -3.76 20.82
N THR A 19 -9.03 -4.46 21.31
CA THR A 19 -9.88 -4.07 22.46
C THR A 19 -9.16 -4.21 23.80
N LYS A 20 -8.25 -5.19 23.91
CA LYS A 20 -7.50 -5.48 25.13
C LYS A 20 -6.01 -5.45 24.83
N THR A 21 -5.28 -4.55 25.49
CA THR A 21 -3.82 -4.45 25.41
C THR A 21 -3.21 -4.78 26.78
N THR A 22 -2.26 -5.70 26.81
CA THR A 22 -1.56 -6.13 28.04
C THR A 22 -0.06 -5.92 27.87
N GLY A 23 0.59 -5.34 28.86
CA GLY A 23 2.06 -5.30 28.92
C GLY A 23 2.61 -6.63 29.43
N ILE A 24 3.54 -7.23 28.71
CA ILE A 24 4.13 -8.52 29.04
C ILE A 24 5.65 -8.39 29.05
N VAL A 25 6.27 -8.77 30.15
CA VAL A 25 7.73 -8.85 30.27
C VAL A 25 8.15 -10.27 29.95
N VAL A 26 8.91 -10.45 28.88
CA VAL A 26 9.36 -11.75 28.38
C VAL A 26 10.81 -11.73 27.93
N ALA A 27 11.38 -12.93 27.86
CA ALA A 27 12.76 -13.14 27.43
C ALA A 27 12.86 -13.85 26.07
N SER A 28 11.75 -14.45 25.61
CA SER A 28 11.68 -15.25 24.38
C SER A 28 10.26 -15.22 23.81
N LEU A 29 10.14 -15.52 22.52
CA LEU A 29 8.86 -15.55 21.80
C LEU A 29 7.87 -16.57 22.37
N GLU A 30 8.35 -17.74 22.81
CA GLU A 30 7.50 -18.77 23.41
C GLU A 30 6.85 -18.29 24.73
N GLU A 31 7.64 -17.62 25.58
CA GLU A 31 7.13 -17.01 26.83
C GLU A 31 6.10 -15.89 26.52
N LEU A 32 6.23 -15.21 25.37
CA LEU A 32 5.23 -14.25 24.90
C LEU A 32 3.93 -14.96 24.54
N LYS A 33 3.98 -16.01 23.72
CA LYS A 33 2.81 -16.79 23.30
C LYS A 33 2.05 -17.34 24.51
N GLU A 34 2.74 -17.95 25.46
CA GLU A 34 2.13 -18.49 26.68
C GLU A 34 1.48 -17.39 27.56
N LYS A 35 2.21 -16.30 27.86
CA LYS A 35 1.66 -15.24 28.72
C LYS A 35 0.56 -14.45 28.04
N ALA A 36 0.66 -14.23 26.73
CA ALA A 36 -0.31 -13.47 25.98
C ALA A 36 -1.60 -14.27 25.80
N SER A 37 -1.52 -15.53 25.35
CA SER A 37 -2.67 -16.45 25.28
C SER A 37 -3.39 -16.59 26.62
N PHE A 38 -2.66 -16.76 27.73
CA PHE A 38 -3.25 -16.81 29.07
C PHE A 38 -4.01 -15.52 29.44
N LYS A 39 -3.49 -14.35 29.06
CA LYS A 39 -4.13 -13.06 29.34
C LYS A 39 -5.28 -12.71 28.39
N LEU A 40 -5.23 -13.23 27.18
CA LEU A 40 -6.22 -13.04 26.12
C LEU A 40 -7.29 -14.13 26.10
N ALA A 41 -7.14 -15.19 26.91
CA ALA A 41 -8.00 -16.38 26.93
C ALA A 41 -8.09 -17.09 25.57
N ILE A 42 -6.96 -17.13 24.85
CA ILE A 42 -6.77 -17.82 23.57
C ILE A 42 -6.04 -19.14 23.84
N GLU A 43 -6.25 -20.16 23.00
CA GLU A 43 -5.48 -21.41 23.10
C GLU A 43 -4.00 -21.19 22.71
N PRO A 44 -3.03 -21.56 23.56
CA PRO A 44 -1.61 -21.28 23.34
C PRO A 44 -1.01 -22.08 22.17
N GLU A 45 -1.53 -23.28 21.88
CA GLU A 45 -0.97 -24.19 20.87
C GLU A 45 -1.20 -23.70 19.43
N ASN A 46 -2.18 -22.83 19.21
CA ASN A 46 -2.63 -22.40 17.89
C ASN A 46 -2.63 -20.86 17.76
N CYS A 47 -1.74 -20.16 18.47
CA CYS A 47 -1.66 -18.70 18.40
C CYS A 47 -0.50 -18.20 17.53
N ARG A 48 -0.78 -17.23 16.66
CA ARG A 48 0.19 -16.53 15.82
C ARG A 48 0.45 -15.13 16.36
N VAL A 49 1.69 -14.67 16.22
CA VAL A 49 2.16 -13.39 16.75
C VAL A 49 2.51 -12.50 15.57
N PHE A 50 1.92 -11.32 15.50
CA PHE A 50 2.18 -10.35 14.44
C PHE A 50 2.62 -9.02 15.04
N ILE A 51 3.41 -8.24 14.31
CA ILE A 51 3.72 -6.85 14.69
C ILE A 51 2.48 -5.98 14.44
N GLU A 52 2.04 -5.22 15.46
CA GLU A 52 0.82 -4.41 15.41
C GLU A 52 0.82 -3.36 14.28
N GLN A 53 2.00 -2.82 13.98
CA GLN A 53 2.20 -1.72 13.04
C GLN A 53 2.17 -2.14 11.56
N ASP A 54 2.74 -3.29 11.22
CA ASP A 54 2.97 -3.69 9.82
C ASP A 54 2.33 -5.04 9.46
N GLY A 55 1.96 -5.85 10.45
CA GLY A 55 1.37 -7.18 10.20
C GLY A 55 2.39 -8.24 9.84
N THR A 56 3.68 -7.98 10.03
CA THR A 56 4.73 -9.00 9.91
C THR A 56 4.51 -10.11 10.94
N GLU A 57 4.43 -11.36 10.50
CA GLU A 57 4.41 -12.53 11.39
C GLU A 57 5.77 -12.70 12.06
N VAL A 58 5.76 -13.00 13.37
CA VAL A 58 6.95 -13.28 14.18
C VAL A 58 6.87 -14.73 14.63
N ASP A 59 7.56 -15.61 13.90
CA ASP A 59 7.66 -17.03 14.23
C ASP A 59 9.02 -17.43 14.81
N ASP A 60 10.07 -16.62 14.61
CA ASP A 60 11.43 -16.90 15.08
C ASP A 60 11.90 -16.03 16.28
N ASN A 61 12.65 -16.66 17.18
CA ASN A 61 13.24 -15.98 18.34
C ASN A 61 14.41 -15.04 17.97
N GLU A 62 15.10 -15.30 16.86
CA GLU A 62 16.17 -14.43 16.35
C GLU A 62 15.61 -13.06 15.95
N TYR A 63 14.52 -13.07 15.16
CA TYR A 63 13.83 -11.84 14.77
C TYR A 63 13.27 -11.10 15.99
N PHE A 64 12.64 -11.83 16.91
CA PHE A 64 12.12 -11.26 18.16
C PHE A 64 13.18 -10.51 18.98
N GLY A 65 14.42 -10.99 19.01
CA GLY A 65 15.53 -10.36 19.72
C GLY A 65 16.03 -9.04 19.11
N PHE A 66 15.79 -8.81 17.82
CA PHE A 66 16.12 -7.56 17.13
C PHE A 66 15.07 -6.46 17.30
N LEU A 67 13.86 -6.82 17.72
CA LEU A 67 12.77 -5.86 17.89
C LEU A 67 13.03 -4.94 19.08
N ASP A 68 12.57 -3.70 18.95
CA ASP A 68 12.75 -2.66 19.96
C ASP A 68 12.00 -3.03 21.24
N ASP A 69 12.49 -2.51 22.37
CA ASP A 69 11.75 -2.60 23.62
C ASP A 69 10.39 -1.88 23.44
N GLN A 70 9.33 -2.34 24.10
CA GLN A 70 7.97 -1.80 23.91
C GLN A 70 7.31 -2.07 22.55
N THR A 71 7.90 -2.90 21.68
CA THR A 71 7.23 -3.37 20.47
C THR A 71 5.84 -3.93 20.81
N LYS A 72 4.85 -3.52 20.02
CA LYS A 72 3.47 -3.97 20.15
C LYS A 72 3.22 -5.14 19.22
N PHE A 73 2.78 -6.24 19.80
CA PHE A 73 2.37 -7.45 19.12
C PHE A 73 0.86 -7.60 19.15
N MET A 74 0.32 -8.20 18.10
CA MET A 74 -1.03 -8.70 18.04
C MET A 74 -0.99 -10.22 18.09
N ILE A 75 -1.78 -10.80 18.99
CA ILE A 75 -1.95 -12.24 19.09
C ILE A 75 -3.25 -12.60 18.39
N VAL A 76 -3.16 -13.54 17.46
CA VAL A 76 -4.29 -13.99 16.63
C VAL A 76 -4.46 -15.49 16.84
N ALA A 77 -5.69 -15.94 17.07
CA ALA A 77 -6.01 -17.35 17.19
C ALA A 77 -6.02 -18.03 15.80
N ASP A 78 -5.81 -19.34 15.75
CA ASP A 78 -5.94 -20.11 14.51
C ASP A 78 -7.38 -20.04 13.98
N GLY A 79 -7.51 -19.53 12.75
CA GLY A 79 -8.79 -19.25 12.11
C GLY A 79 -9.22 -17.78 12.15
N GLU A 80 -8.53 -16.93 12.90
CA GLU A 80 -8.66 -15.48 12.80
C GLU A 80 -7.54 -14.89 11.93
N GLU A 81 -7.80 -13.76 11.28
CA GLU A 81 -6.80 -13.05 10.47
C GLU A 81 -6.33 -11.78 11.20
N TRP A 82 -5.05 -11.44 11.00
CA TRP A 82 -4.53 -10.17 11.48
C TRP A 82 -5.24 -9.02 10.77
N THR A 83 -5.73 -8.05 11.54
CA THR A 83 -6.44 -6.89 10.98
C THR A 83 -5.60 -5.62 11.16
N LEU A 84 -5.36 -4.94 10.04
CA LEU A 84 -4.77 -3.62 10.00
C LEU A 84 -5.65 -2.68 10.85
N GLY A 85 -5.04 -1.93 11.76
CA GLY A 85 -5.72 -1.11 12.78
C GLY A 85 -6.53 0.08 12.28
N SER A 86 -6.86 0.09 11.00
CA SER A 86 -7.83 0.98 10.38
C SER A 86 -8.59 0.15 9.35
N GLN A 87 -9.92 0.06 9.52
CA GLN A 87 -10.92 -0.59 8.64
C GLN A 87 -11.47 -1.96 9.10
N ASN A 88 -12.08 -2.05 10.29
CA ASN A 88 -13.13 -3.07 10.52
C ASN A 88 -14.01 -2.77 11.75
N ALA A 89 -14.36 -1.52 12.00
CA ALA A 89 -15.53 -1.24 12.82
C ALA A 89 -16.77 -1.17 11.90
N THR A 90 -17.49 -2.28 11.84
CA THR A 90 -18.81 -2.51 11.19
C THR A 90 -18.74 -3.11 9.79
N LEU A 91 -18.80 -4.44 9.71
CA LEU A 91 -19.70 -5.15 8.77
C LEU A 91 -19.83 -6.64 9.16
N HIS A 92 -20.34 -6.91 10.36
CA HIS A 92 -21.04 -8.18 10.62
C HIS A 92 -22.53 -7.98 10.29
N SER A 93 -22.89 -8.23 9.05
CA SER A 93 -24.18 -8.83 8.68
C SER A 93 -24.16 -9.23 7.21
N GLN A 94 -23.79 -10.49 7.00
CA GLN A 94 -24.30 -11.34 5.93
C GLN A 94 -23.84 -11.02 4.49
N GLY A 95 -22.72 -11.61 4.11
CA GLY A 95 -22.29 -11.67 2.71
C GLY A 95 -20.93 -12.35 2.57
N SER A 96 -20.94 -13.66 2.36
CA SER A 96 -19.77 -14.46 2.02
C SER A 96 -19.17 -14.02 0.69
N TYR A 97 -18.03 -13.33 0.70
CA TYR A 97 -17.04 -13.36 -0.38
C TYR A 97 -15.67 -13.02 0.19
N GLY A 98 -14.70 -13.85 -0.18
CA GLY A 98 -13.47 -14.09 0.55
C GLY A 98 -12.44 -12.97 0.49
N ILE A 99 -11.59 -13.02 1.49
CA ILE A 99 -10.40 -12.22 1.68
C ILE A 99 -9.37 -12.49 0.59
N PHE A 100 -8.74 -11.40 0.18
CA PHE A 100 -7.57 -11.33 -0.68
C PHE A 100 -6.42 -12.18 -0.12
N ASN A 101 -5.89 -13.10 -0.92
CA ASN A 101 -4.45 -13.35 -0.87
C ASN A 101 -3.89 -13.84 -2.21
N ALA A 102 -2.81 -13.17 -2.62
CA ALA A 102 -1.76 -13.58 -3.55
C ALA A 102 -2.12 -14.12 -4.95
N SER A 103 -1.66 -13.43 -5.99
CA SER A 103 -0.54 -13.90 -6.82
C SER A 103 -0.52 -13.20 -8.18
N LEU A 104 0.64 -12.61 -8.49
CA LEU A 104 1.13 -12.39 -9.84
C LEU A 104 0.94 -13.69 -10.66
N GLU A 105 0.26 -13.63 -11.80
CA GLU A 105 0.72 -14.11 -13.11
C GLU A 105 -0.41 -14.04 -14.16
N ARG A 106 -0.08 -13.40 -15.29
CA ARG A 106 -0.45 -13.76 -16.66
C ARG A 106 -1.91 -14.16 -16.99
N ASN A 107 -2.52 -13.27 -17.78
CA ASN A 107 -3.32 -13.49 -18.99
C ASN A 107 -4.37 -14.63 -19.04
N GLU A 108 -5.64 -14.24 -19.04
CA GLU A 108 -6.61 -14.71 -20.04
C GLU A 108 -7.80 -13.75 -20.08
N SER A 109 -8.11 -13.22 -21.26
CA SER A 109 -9.29 -12.42 -21.52
C SER A 109 -10.54 -13.28 -21.36
N VAL A 110 -11.42 -12.90 -20.44
CA VAL A 110 -12.80 -13.38 -20.39
C VAL A 110 -13.71 -12.16 -20.55
N GLU A 111 -14.35 -12.09 -21.71
CA GLU A 111 -15.29 -11.04 -22.07
C GLU A 111 -16.63 -11.45 -21.48
N ILE A 112 -16.91 -10.95 -20.27
CA ILE A 112 -18.24 -11.07 -19.68
C ILE A 112 -19.08 -9.96 -20.30
N ASP A 113 -19.95 -10.36 -21.22
CA ASP A 113 -21.03 -9.55 -21.78
C ASP A 113 -21.96 -9.09 -20.65
N GLY A 114 -21.64 -7.90 -20.12
CA GLY A 114 -22.40 -7.18 -19.11
C GLY A 114 -23.25 -6.14 -19.80
N THR A 115 -24.50 -6.53 -20.08
CA THR A 115 -25.69 -5.71 -20.37
C THR A 115 -25.56 -4.21 -20.08
N ASP A 116 -25.78 -3.45 -21.16
CA ASP A 116 -26.21 -2.05 -21.21
C ASP A 116 -27.27 -1.73 -20.15
N ALA A 117 -26.84 -1.08 -19.08
CA ALA A 117 -27.70 -0.45 -18.09
C ALA A 117 -27.07 0.87 -17.66
N GLY A 118 -27.31 1.92 -18.44
CA GLY A 118 -27.36 3.31 -17.98
C GLY A 118 -26.11 3.84 -17.29
N LYS A 119 -25.22 4.44 -18.08
CA LYS A 119 -24.15 5.34 -17.61
C LYS A 119 -24.77 6.53 -16.85
N THR A 120 -24.96 6.38 -15.55
CA THR A 120 -25.21 7.49 -14.62
C THR A 120 -23.88 8.17 -14.34
N VAL A 121 -23.62 9.21 -15.13
CA VAL A 121 -22.96 10.48 -14.78
C VAL A 121 -22.19 10.54 -13.43
N ASP A 122 -20.89 10.86 -13.55
CA ASP A 122 -20.02 11.61 -12.61
C ASP A 122 -19.67 11.07 -11.22
N SER A 123 -20.02 9.85 -10.82
CA SER A 123 -19.64 9.38 -9.49
C SER A 123 -18.18 8.89 -9.45
N ILE A 124 -17.28 9.63 -8.79
CA ILE A 124 -15.97 9.11 -8.39
C ILE A 124 -16.13 7.74 -7.71
N SER A 125 -15.21 6.81 -8.01
CA SER A 125 -15.21 5.49 -7.38
C SER A 125 -15.06 5.58 -5.85
N PRO A 126 -15.87 4.86 -5.05
CA PRO A 126 -15.82 4.95 -3.60
C PRO A 126 -14.47 4.47 -3.01
N ASP A 127 -13.78 3.53 -3.67
CA ASP A 127 -12.43 3.09 -3.29
C ASP A 127 -11.41 4.24 -3.37
N LEU A 128 -11.57 5.10 -4.39
CA LEU A 128 -10.70 6.23 -4.64
C LEU A 128 -10.85 7.28 -3.54
N LEU A 129 -12.10 7.62 -3.15
CA LEU A 129 -12.39 8.50 -2.01
C LEU A 129 -11.81 7.95 -0.70
N LEU A 130 -11.94 6.64 -0.48
CA LEU A 130 -11.40 5.99 0.71
C LEU A 130 -9.88 6.11 0.75
N ARG A 131 -9.20 5.90 -0.39
CA ARG A 131 -7.74 6.01 -0.45
C ARG A 131 -7.24 7.43 -0.27
N ILE A 132 -7.91 8.41 -0.90
CA ILE A 132 -7.61 9.84 -0.71
C ILE A 132 -7.71 10.27 0.76
N LYS A 133 -8.66 9.68 1.49
CA LYS A 133 -8.88 10.01 2.89
C LYS A 133 -7.85 9.39 3.83
N ASN A 134 -7.40 8.18 3.54
CA ASN A 134 -6.51 7.43 4.43
C ASN A 134 -5.02 7.65 4.14
N ASP A 135 -4.65 8.02 2.91
CA ASP A 135 -3.26 8.18 2.50
C ASP A 135 -2.97 9.62 2.04
N PRO A 136 -2.07 10.38 2.70
CA PRO A 136 -1.74 11.74 2.29
C PRO A 136 -0.93 11.81 0.97
N ALA A 137 -0.35 10.69 0.52
CA ALA A 137 0.45 10.61 -0.71
C ALA A 137 -0.29 9.91 -1.86
N PHE A 138 -1.62 9.83 -1.79
CA PHE A 138 -2.46 9.01 -2.67
C PHE A 138 -2.21 9.29 -4.17
N PHE A 139 -1.98 10.56 -4.51
CA PHE A 139 -1.82 11.05 -5.88
C PHE A 139 -0.59 10.45 -6.60
N ILE A 140 0.44 10.04 -5.86
CA ILE A 140 1.63 9.40 -6.43
C ILE A 140 1.28 7.99 -6.94
N SER A 141 0.38 7.30 -6.23
CA SER A 141 0.02 5.90 -6.53
C SER A 141 -1.06 5.76 -7.60
N PHE A 142 -1.84 6.81 -7.84
CA PHE A 142 -2.94 6.80 -8.80
C PHE A 142 -2.45 6.77 -10.25
N SER A 143 -3.25 6.14 -11.12
CA SER A 143 -3.08 6.23 -12.58
C SER A 143 -3.47 7.63 -13.07
N ASP A 144 -2.98 7.99 -14.25
CA ASP A 144 -3.35 9.26 -14.89
C ASP A 144 -4.87 9.38 -15.09
N GLU A 145 -5.58 8.27 -15.35
CA GLU A 145 -7.05 8.23 -15.46
C GLU A 145 -7.72 8.56 -14.12
N SER A 146 -7.33 7.88 -13.05
CA SER A 146 -7.88 8.12 -11.71
C SER A 146 -7.61 9.53 -11.20
N LEU A 147 -6.42 10.09 -11.47
CA LEU A 147 -6.12 11.49 -11.17
C LEU A 147 -7.06 12.43 -11.93
N GLN A 148 -7.31 12.16 -13.21
CA GLN A 148 -8.22 12.96 -14.03
C GLN A 148 -9.67 12.88 -13.55
N ASP A 149 -10.13 11.72 -13.06
CA ASP A 149 -11.43 11.57 -12.42
C ASP A 149 -11.56 12.45 -11.17
N VAL A 150 -10.51 12.56 -10.34
CA VAL A 150 -10.49 13.43 -9.15
C VAL A 150 -10.58 14.91 -9.52
N ILE A 151 -9.84 15.29 -10.57
CA ILE A 151 -9.76 16.67 -11.07
C ILE A 151 -11.09 17.11 -11.68
N ASN A 152 -11.77 16.22 -12.40
CA ASN A 152 -13.02 16.54 -13.10
C ASN A 152 -14.24 16.58 -12.17
N PHE A 153 -14.15 15.98 -10.99
CA PHE A 153 -15.27 15.90 -10.05
C PHE A 153 -15.56 17.24 -9.38
N ASP A 154 -16.82 17.46 -9.04
CA ASP A 154 -17.25 18.70 -8.38
C ASP A 154 -16.60 18.84 -6.99
N GLY A 155 -15.88 19.94 -6.76
CA GLY A 155 -15.17 20.18 -5.50
C GLY A 155 -16.10 20.29 -4.28
N GLY A 156 -17.34 20.71 -4.47
CA GLY A 156 -18.36 20.76 -3.41
C GLY A 156 -18.82 19.37 -3.01
N GLU A 157 -19.16 18.52 -3.98
CA GLU A 157 -19.48 17.10 -3.75
C GLU A 157 -18.27 16.33 -3.20
N PHE A 158 -17.06 16.69 -3.63
CA PHE A 158 -15.80 16.10 -3.16
C PHE A 158 -15.54 16.39 -1.68
N ALA A 159 -15.72 17.64 -1.26
CA ALA A 159 -15.60 18.04 0.13
C ALA A 159 -16.61 17.31 1.03
N ILE A 160 -17.86 17.19 0.56
CA ILE A 160 -18.91 16.45 1.27
C ILE A 160 -18.56 14.96 1.37
N ALA A 161 -18.09 14.35 0.28
CA ALA A 161 -17.76 12.93 0.21
C ALA A 161 -16.58 12.55 1.12
N LEU A 162 -15.56 13.41 1.21
CA LEU A 162 -14.41 13.21 2.10
C LEU A 162 -14.75 13.56 3.56
N GLY A 163 -15.76 14.43 3.77
CA GLY A 163 -16.10 15.00 5.07
C GLY A 163 -15.10 16.08 5.51
N GLU A 164 -14.53 16.80 4.56
CA GLU A 164 -13.49 17.80 4.77
C GLU A 164 -13.97 19.20 4.35
N SER A 165 -13.19 20.23 4.68
CA SER A 165 -13.50 21.60 4.25
C SER A 165 -13.28 21.76 2.74
N ALA A 166 -14.02 22.68 2.11
CA ALA A 166 -13.90 22.94 0.67
C ALA A 166 -12.46 23.29 0.25
N ALA A 167 -11.71 24.02 1.09
CA ALA A 167 -10.32 24.37 0.83
C ALA A 167 -9.38 23.15 0.86
N GLU A 168 -9.66 22.17 1.71
CA GLU A 168 -8.86 20.94 1.80
C GLU A 168 -9.12 20.03 0.60
N ALA A 169 -10.38 19.92 0.20
CA ALA A 169 -10.80 19.19 -0.99
C ALA A 169 -10.19 19.80 -2.26
N GLU A 170 -10.19 21.13 -2.37
CA GLU A 170 -9.53 21.88 -3.44
C GLU A 170 -8.03 21.60 -3.45
N HIS A 171 -7.35 21.66 -2.31
CA HIS A 171 -5.92 21.37 -2.23
C HIS A 171 -5.58 19.95 -2.71
N LYS A 172 -6.43 18.97 -2.42
CA LYS A 172 -6.29 17.60 -2.91
C LYS A 172 -6.49 17.50 -4.42
N GLN A 173 -7.42 18.26 -4.99
CA GLN A 173 -7.60 18.35 -6.45
C GLN A 173 -6.41 19.04 -7.12
N GLU A 174 -5.90 20.13 -6.55
CA GLU A 174 -4.68 20.80 -7.01
C GLU A 174 -3.45 19.88 -6.97
N ALA A 175 -3.30 19.08 -5.90
CA ALA A 175 -2.23 18.09 -5.80
C ALA A 175 -2.31 17.03 -6.92
N CYS A 176 -3.52 16.57 -7.26
CA CYS A 176 -3.74 15.67 -8.39
C CYS A 176 -3.35 16.32 -9.72
N GLN A 177 -3.78 17.57 -9.92
CA GLN A 177 -3.49 18.33 -11.13
C GLN A 177 -1.98 18.56 -11.31
N HIS A 178 -1.29 18.92 -10.22
CA HIS A 178 0.16 19.14 -10.23
C HIS A 178 0.93 17.84 -10.53
N GLU A 179 0.53 16.71 -9.96
CA GLU A 179 1.17 15.43 -10.26
C GLU A 179 0.94 15.00 -11.72
N LEU A 180 -0.28 15.20 -12.26
CA LEU A 180 -0.59 14.90 -13.66
C LEU A 180 0.24 15.74 -14.64
N ASP A 181 0.38 17.03 -14.34
CA ASP A 181 1.19 17.97 -15.12
C ASP A 181 2.67 17.55 -15.10
N ARG A 182 3.22 17.33 -13.91
CA ARG A 182 4.59 16.84 -13.71
C ARG A 182 4.89 15.56 -14.51
N ARG A 183 3.95 14.60 -14.54
CA ARG A 183 4.08 13.37 -15.34
C ARG A 183 4.08 13.65 -16.84
N THR A 184 3.26 14.59 -17.28
CA THR A 184 3.18 14.99 -18.69
C THR A 184 4.45 15.69 -19.14
N GLU A 185 4.93 16.68 -18.40
CA GLU A 185 6.20 17.37 -18.67
C GLU A 185 7.37 16.37 -18.75
N PHE A 186 7.42 15.40 -17.83
CA PHE A 186 8.44 14.37 -17.83
C PHE A 186 8.42 13.49 -19.08
N ARG A 187 7.21 13.10 -19.55
CA ARG A 187 7.04 12.35 -20.80
C ARG A 187 7.51 13.16 -22.01
N GLU A 188 7.11 14.42 -22.09
CA GLU A 188 7.48 15.32 -23.19
C GLU A 188 9.00 15.54 -23.26
N ALA A 189 9.63 15.82 -22.12
CA ALA A 189 11.08 15.98 -22.02
C ALA A 189 11.82 14.70 -22.46
N THR A 190 11.32 13.54 -22.04
CA THR A 190 11.90 12.24 -22.44
C THR A 190 11.78 12.00 -23.95
N GLN A 191 10.64 12.36 -24.56
CA GLN A 191 10.45 12.25 -26.00
C GLN A 191 11.40 13.17 -26.77
N LEU A 192 11.56 14.42 -26.32
CA LEU A 192 12.49 15.38 -26.91
C LEU A 192 13.94 14.88 -26.87
N LEU A 193 14.39 14.35 -25.73
CA LEU A 193 15.73 13.78 -25.59
C LEU A 193 15.97 12.60 -26.53
N LYS A 194 14.99 11.70 -26.69
CA LYS A 194 15.07 10.58 -27.65
C LYS A 194 15.18 11.07 -29.10
N LEU A 195 14.49 12.14 -29.46
CA LEU A 195 14.60 12.75 -30.79
C LEU A 195 15.99 13.35 -31.03
N LEU A 196 16.55 14.05 -30.04
CA LEU A 196 17.92 14.60 -30.12
C LEU A 196 18.97 13.49 -30.25
N GLU A 197 18.84 12.41 -29.48
CA GLU A 197 19.74 11.26 -29.57
C GLU A 197 19.68 10.61 -30.96
N LYS A 198 18.47 10.43 -31.51
CA LYS A 198 18.27 9.90 -32.86
C LYS A 198 18.89 10.82 -33.93
N ALA A 199 18.74 12.14 -33.78
CA ALA A 199 19.34 13.12 -34.67
C ALA A 199 20.87 13.05 -34.62
N GLN A 200 21.49 13.03 -33.43
CA GLN A 200 22.95 12.89 -33.28
C GLN A 200 23.47 11.59 -33.92
N LYS A 201 22.82 10.45 -33.67
CA LYS A 201 23.19 9.16 -34.29
C LYS A 201 23.11 9.22 -35.82
N SER A 202 22.11 9.91 -36.35
CA SER A 202 21.98 10.08 -37.80
C SER A 202 23.07 10.98 -38.39
N GLU A 203 23.48 12.04 -37.67
CA GLU A 203 24.52 12.97 -38.10
C GLU A 203 25.91 12.30 -38.15
N ILE A 204 26.24 11.48 -37.14
CA ILE A 204 27.47 10.67 -37.08
C ILE A 204 27.51 9.64 -38.23
N THR A 205 26.36 9.04 -38.56
CA THR A 205 26.25 8.06 -39.65
C THR A 205 26.42 8.70 -41.03
N VAL A 206 25.94 9.94 -41.22
CA VAL A 206 26.10 10.69 -42.47
C VAL A 206 27.53 11.23 -42.63
N GLY A 207 28.17 11.67 -41.53
CA GLY A 207 29.59 12.07 -41.52
C GLY A 207 30.53 10.93 -41.95
N ASN A 208 30.34 9.72 -41.41
CA ASN A 208 31.16 8.55 -41.74
C ASN A 208 30.98 8.05 -43.19
N LYS A 209 29.85 8.33 -43.85
CA LYS A 209 29.65 7.98 -45.28
C LYS A 209 30.37 8.94 -46.22
N ARG A 210 30.51 10.23 -45.87
CA ARG A 210 31.18 11.23 -46.73
C ARG A 210 32.70 11.07 -46.78
N GLN A 211 33.32 10.44 -45.78
CA GLN A 211 34.77 10.16 -45.77
C GLN A 211 35.19 8.91 -46.55
N ARG A 212 34.26 8.01 -46.92
CA ARG A 212 34.58 6.76 -47.63
C ARG A 212 34.55 6.84 -49.16
N THR A 213 34.15 7.97 -49.74
CA THR A 213 34.11 8.19 -51.19
C THR A 213 35.15 9.22 -51.61
N ALA A 214 36.43 8.90 -51.44
CA ALA A 214 37.51 9.55 -52.20
C ALA A 214 38.01 8.54 -53.25
N PRO A 215 38.04 8.88 -54.55
CA PRO A 215 38.51 7.94 -55.57
C PRO A 215 40.04 7.84 -55.48
N GLU A 216 40.54 6.61 -55.30
CA GLU A 216 41.96 6.30 -55.48
C GLU A 216 42.24 6.19 -57.00
N GLN A 217 43.26 6.90 -57.46
CA GLN A 217 43.66 7.02 -58.87
C GLN A 217 44.33 5.75 -59.41
#